data_AF-A0A1X7UN71-F1
#
_entry.id   AF-A0A1X7UN71-F1
#
_cell.length_a   1.000
_cell.length_b   1.000
_cell.length_c   1.000
_cell.angle_alpha   90.00
_cell.angle_beta   90.00
_cell.angle_gamma   90.00
#
_symmetry.space_group_name_H-M   'P 1'
#
loop_
_entity.id
_entity.type
_entity.pdbx_description
1 polymer ?
#
loop_
_entity_poly.entity_id
_entity_poly.type
_entity_poly.pdbx_seq_one_letter_code
_entity_poly.pdbx_strand_id
1 'polypeptide(L)'
;SGLMVRPVMDEGANYVQLYLPGSSTLWYDYDDQTAHNGGRRQHVTAPLSKIPLFIRGGHIIPTKQRVRRSSSLTLDDPYTLLIALDAQEKAKGQLFVDDGHSFDYQNEKFLLRDFNFNGNVFSSKAGNGSGQLVTKAWVERLVIIGYGKKPSSVAMKTGGNTEELRFSYNDNAKVLTIGRPGVVISTDFTVTIN
;
A
#
# COMPACT_ATOMS: atom_id res chain seq x y z
N SER A 1 -0.42 2.73 -12.12
CA SER A 1 -1.70 3.34 -11.70
C SER A 1 -2.53 2.28 -10.99
N GLY A 2 -2.84 2.49 -9.70
CA GLY A 2 -3.46 1.45 -8.86
C GLY A 2 -4.66 1.89 -8.02
N LEU A 3 -5.19 3.09 -8.26
CA LEU A 3 -6.39 3.60 -7.60
C LEU A 3 -7.44 3.95 -8.66
N MET A 4 -8.70 3.70 -8.36
CA MET A 4 -9.87 4.14 -9.14
C MET A 4 -10.84 4.86 -8.22
N VAL A 5 -11.27 6.06 -8.61
CA VAL A 5 -12.18 6.91 -7.83
C VAL A 5 -13.44 7.18 -8.65
N ARG A 6 -14.60 7.04 -8.01
CA ARG A 6 -15.89 7.50 -8.56
C ARG A 6 -16.61 8.35 -7.51
N PRO A 7 -16.37 9.67 -7.47
CA PRO A 7 -17.08 10.55 -6.56
C PRO A 7 -18.59 10.53 -6.80
N VAL A 8 -19.39 10.75 -5.76
CA VAL A 8 -20.84 10.99 -5.89
C VAL A 8 -21.02 12.43 -6.37
N MET A 9 -21.79 12.63 -7.46
CA MET A 9 -21.93 13.95 -8.10
C MET A 9 -23.40 14.41 -8.19
N ASP A 10 -24.33 13.58 -7.70
CA ASP A 10 -25.77 13.78 -7.82
C ASP A 10 -26.35 14.05 -6.43
N GLU A 11 -27.19 15.09 -6.31
CA GLU A 11 -27.84 15.46 -5.07
C GLU A 11 -28.70 14.29 -4.53
N GLY A 12 -28.59 14.02 -3.23
CA GLY A 12 -29.37 12.97 -2.56
C GLY A 12 -29.00 11.52 -2.91
N ALA A 13 -28.02 11.28 -3.80
CA ALA A 13 -27.58 9.94 -4.12
C ALA A 13 -26.87 9.26 -2.93
N ASN A 14 -27.25 8.01 -2.65
CA ASN A 14 -26.63 7.15 -1.63
C ASN A 14 -25.89 5.94 -2.24
N TYR A 15 -25.68 5.95 -3.55
CA TYR A 15 -24.96 4.94 -4.29
C TYR A 15 -24.32 5.51 -5.57
N VAL A 16 -23.37 4.78 -6.13
CA VAL A 16 -22.84 5.04 -7.48
C VAL A 16 -22.89 3.77 -8.33
N GLN A 17 -23.16 3.97 -9.62
CA GLN A 17 -22.89 2.96 -10.64
C GLN A 17 -21.52 3.24 -11.26
N LEU A 18 -20.64 2.24 -11.23
CA LEU A 18 -19.29 2.38 -11.76
C LEU A 18 -18.85 1.11 -12.50
N TYR A 19 -17.96 1.27 -13.47
CA TYR A 19 -17.36 0.14 -14.18
C TYR A 19 -15.94 -0.07 -13.66
N LEU A 20 -15.70 -1.24 -13.05
CA LEU A 20 -14.34 -1.66 -12.69
C LEU A 20 -13.74 -2.41 -13.89
N PRO A 21 -12.64 -1.93 -14.50
CA PRO A 21 -12.10 -2.52 -15.72
C PRO A 21 -11.27 -3.77 -15.44
N GLY A 22 -11.06 -4.57 -16.49
CA GLY A 22 -10.27 -5.80 -16.47
C GLY A 22 -11.07 -7.00 -15.94
N SER A 23 -11.55 -7.86 -16.83
CA SER A 23 -12.36 -9.05 -16.47
C SER A 23 -11.63 -10.06 -15.58
N SER A 24 -10.30 -10.07 -15.61
CA SER A 24 -9.43 -10.88 -14.74
C SER A 24 -8.77 -10.08 -13.61
N THR A 25 -9.20 -8.83 -13.39
CA THR A 25 -8.62 -7.93 -12.38
C THR A 25 -9.47 -7.93 -11.11
N LEU A 26 -8.81 -8.11 -9.97
CA LEU A 26 -9.39 -7.87 -8.66
C LEU A 26 -9.26 -6.39 -8.29
N TRP A 27 -10.32 -5.85 -7.70
CA TRP A 27 -10.37 -4.51 -7.15
C TRP A 27 -10.81 -4.61 -5.69
N TYR A 28 -10.24 -3.80 -4.82
CA TYR A 28 -10.55 -3.80 -3.39
C TYR A 28 -11.11 -2.44 -3.01
N ASP A 29 -12.24 -2.40 -2.33
CA ASP A 29 -12.73 -1.16 -1.70
C ASP A 29 -11.67 -0.65 -0.71
N TYR A 30 -11.35 0.64 -0.76
CA TYR A 30 -10.28 1.20 0.06
C TYR A 30 -10.60 1.17 1.56
N ASP A 31 -11.86 1.38 1.93
CA ASP A 31 -12.29 1.56 3.32
C ASP A 31 -12.46 0.23 4.04
N ASP A 32 -13.15 -0.73 3.42
CA ASP A 32 -13.50 -2.02 4.03
C ASP A 32 -12.77 -3.23 3.44
N GLN A 33 -11.93 -3.00 2.42
CA GLN A 33 -11.12 -4.03 1.76
C GLN A 33 -11.93 -5.12 1.04
N THR A 34 -13.23 -4.93 0.83
CA THR A 34 -14.08 -5.88 0.09
C THR A 34 -13.55 -6.07 -1.32
N ALA A 35 -13.49 -7.33 -1.78
CA ALA A 35 -13.02 -7.67 -3.12
C ALA A 35 -14.14 -7.62 -4.17
N HIS A 36 -13.80 -7.10 -5.34
CA HIS A 36 -14.68 -6.86 -6.47
C HIS A 36 -14.03 -7.36 -7.76
N ASN A 37 -14.73 -8.22 -8.50
CA ASN A 37 -14.29 -8.62 -9.83
C ASN A 37 -14.52 -7.49 -10.85
N GLY A 38 -13.48 -7.17 -11.62
CA GLY A 38 -13.55 -6.25 -12.74
C GLY A 38 -14.29 -6.82 -13.96
N GLY A 39 -14.31 -6.05 -15.04
CA GLY A 39 -15.00 -6.37 -16.28
C GLY A 39 -16.51 -6.13 -16.26
N ARG A 40 -17.06 -5.58 -15.17
CA ARG A 40 -18.51 -5.39 -15.00
C ARG A 40 -18.85 -4.08 -14.32
N ARG A 41 -20.06 -3.59 -14.60
CA ARG A 41 -20.66 -2.51 -13.82
C ARG A 41 -21.05 -3.02 -12.45
N GLN A 42 -20.86 -2.18 -11.44
CA GLN A 42 -21.18 -2.47 -10.06
C GLN A 42 -21.99 -1.34 -9.46
N HIS A 43 -22.87 -1.72 -8.55
CA HIS A 43 -23.64 -0.82 -7.70
C HIS A 43 -22.96 -0.79 -6.35
N VAL A 44 -22.43 0.38 -5.96
CA VAL A 44 -21.69 0.56 -4.71
C VAL A 44 -22.41 1.55 -3.83
N THR A 45 -22.74 1.13 -2.61
CA THR A 45 -23.31 2.01 -1.59
C THR A 45 -22.33 3.12 -1.26
N ALA A 46 -22.79 4.36 -1.32
CA ALA A 46 -22.00 5.56 -1.11
C ALA A 46 -22.83 6.53 -0.24
N PRO A 47 -22.97 6.27 1.07
CA PRO A 47 -23.57 7.25 1.98
C PRO A 47 -22.76 8.54 1.97
N LEU A 48 -23.32 9.63 2.51
CA LEU A 48 -22.75 10.98 2.45
C LEU A 48 -21.25 11.07 2.83
N SER A 49 -20.78 10.23 3.76
CA SER A 49 -19.39 10.22 4.23
C SER A 49 -18.44 9.33 3.42
N LYS A 50 -18.92 8.52 2.47
CA LYS A 50 -18.11 7.56 1.72
C LYS A 50 -17.65 8.15 0.40
N ILE A 51 -16.36 8.02 0.12
CA ILE A 51 -15.76 8.30 -1.18
C ILE A 51 -15.54 6.95 -1.87
N PRO A 52 -16.26 6.60 -2.95
CA PRO A 52 -16.03 5.36 -3.66
C PRO A 52 -14.63 5.35 -4.28
N LEU A 53 -13.71 4.64 -3.64
CA LEU A 53 -12.29 4.53 -3.95
C LEU A 53 -11.89 3.06 -3.91
N PHE A 54 -11.22 2.60 -4.96
CA PHE A 54 -10.83 1.20 -5.13
C PHE A 54 -9.34 1.09 -5.40
N ILE A 55 -8.70 0.12 -4.76
CA ILE A 55 -7.31 -0.28 -5.02
C ILE A 55 -7.34 -1.44 -6.00
N ARG A 56 -6.62 -1.31 -7.12
CA ARG A 56 -6.45 -2.42 -8.07
C ARG A 56 -5.47 -3.43 -7.51
N GLY A 57 -5.84 -4.72 -7.54
CA GLY A 57 -4.95 -5.83 -7.22
C GLY A 57 -3.72 -5.84 -8.12
N GLY A 58 -2.58 -6.21 -7.54
CA GLY A 58 -1.28 -6.08 -8.20
C GLY A 58 -0.51 -4.83 -7.79
N HIS A 59 -1.00 -4.04 -6.83
CA HIS A 59 -0.41 -2.75 -6.48
C HIS A 59 -0.10 -2.55 -5.00
N ILE A 60 0.99 -1.83 -4.74
CA ILE A 60 1.43 -1.42 -3.41
C ILE A 60 1.32 0.11 -3.32
N ILE A 61 0.51 0.61 -2.39
CA ILE A 61 0.24 2.03 -2.19
C ILE A 61 0.86 2.49 -0.86
N PRO A 62 1.93 3.31 -0.89
CA PRO A 62 2.48 3.92 0.31
C PRO A 62 1.56 5.05 0.81
N THR A 63 1.28 5.08 2.10
CA THR A 63 0.42 6.09 2.73
C THR A 63 1.02 6.56 4.05
N LYS A 64 0.79 7.81 4.44
CA LYS A 64 1.04 8.30 5.80
C LYS A 64 -0.29 8.39 6.53
N GLN A 65 -0.48 7.50 7.51
CA GLN A 65 -1.75 7.35 8.22
C GLN A 65 -1.89 8.31 9.42
N ARG A 66 -0.79 8.97 9.81
CA ARG A 66 -0.80 10.01 10.83
C ARG A 66 -1.18 11.34 10.17
N VAL A 67 -2.47 11.65 10.19
CA VAL A 67 -2.97 12.91 9.60
C VAL A 67 -2.45 14.09 10.44
N ARG A 68 -1.83 15.07 9.77
CA ARG A 68 -1.31 16.31 10.36
C ARG A 68 -2.03 17.52 9.75
N ARG A 69 -1.83 18.69 10.36
CA ARG A 69 -2.38 19.97 9.87
C ARG A 69 -1.76 20.48 8.55
N SER A 70 -0.59 20.00 8.17
CA SER A 70 0.10 20.34 6.92
C SER A 70 1.02 19.19 6.48
N SER A 71 1.33 19.13 5.18
CA SER A 71 2.24 18.12 4.62
C SER A 71 3.66 18.23 5.18
N SER A 72 4.14 19.44 5.43
CA SER A 72 5.47 19.69 6.02
C SER A 72 5.67 19.01 7.38
N LEU A 73 4.60 18.83 8.15
CA LEU A 73 4.65 18.14 9.45
C LEU A 73 4.59 16.62 9.34
N THR A 74 4.37 16.09 8.13
CA THR A 74 4.34 14.66 7.86
C THR A 74 5.68 14.13 7.38
N LEU A 75 6.68 14.97 7.08
CA LEU A 75 7.91 14.54 6.38
C LEU A 75 8.58 13.32 7.03
N ASP A 76 8.71 13.32 8.36
CA ASP A 76 9.28 12.21 9.13
C ASP A 76 8.24 11.20 9.68
N ASP A 77 6.95 11.38 9.38
CA ASP A 77 5.94 10.40 9.77
C ASP A 77 6.12 9.07 9.04
N PRO A 78 5.82 7.95 9.70
CA PRO A 78 5.97 6.64 9.11
C PRO A 78 4.96 6.33 8.01
N TYR A 79 5.35 5.38 7.18
CA TYR A 79 4.54 4.81 6.11
C TYR A 79 3.77 3.57 6.58
N THR A 80 2.52 3.49 6.13
CA THR A 80 1.78 2.23 5.97
C THR A 80 1.77 1.86 4.50
N LEU A 81 2.18 0.63 4.16
CA LEU A 81 2.12 0.11 2.80
C LEU A 81 0.86 -0.76 2.65
N LEU A 82 -0.07 -0.33 1.81
CA LEU A 82 -1.25 -1.10 1.42
C LEU A 82 -0.88 -1.98 0.23
N ILE A 83 -0.88 -3.30 0.40
CA ILE A 83 -0.42 -4.29 -0.58
C ILE A 83 -1.66 -5.04 -1.06
N ALA A 84 -2.27 -4.59 -2.16
CA ALA A 84 -3.42 -5.25 -2.77
C ALA A 84 -2.96 -6.32 -3.74
N LEU A 85 -3.20 -7.59 -3.42
CA LEU A 85 -2.75 -8.71 -4.24
C LEU A 85 -3.58 -8.85 -5.51
N ASP A 86 -2.95 -9.24 -6.62
CA ASP A 86 -3.68 -9.70 -7.80
C ASP A 86 -4.12 -11.17 -7.63
N ALA A 87 -4.79 -11.71 -8.64
CA ALA A 87 -5.22 -13.11 -8.66
C ALA A 87 -4.06 -14.12 -8.69
N GLN A 88 -2.81 -13.65 -8.88
CA GLN A 88 -1.59 -14.45 -8.81
C GLN A 88 -0.80 -14.20 -7.52
N GLU A 89 -1.43 -13.54 -6.53
CA GLU A 89 -0.85 -13.20 -5.23
C GLU A 89 0.41 -12.33 -5.34
N LYS A 90 0.43 -11.42 -6.31
CA LYS A 90 1.53 -10.48 -6.55
C LYS A 90 1.08 -9.05 -6.37
N ALA A 91 2.03 -8.18 -6.04
CA ALA A 91 1.84 -6.75 -6.07
C ALA A 91 3.16 -5.99 -6.26
N LYS A 92 3.10 -4.82 -6.90
CA LYS A 92 4.26 -3.93 -7.07
C LYS A 92 3.88 -2.48 -6.79
N GLY A 93 4.83 -1.69 -6.32
CA GLY A 93 4.66 -0.25 -6.14
C GLY A 93 5.98 0.46 -6.04
N GLN A 94 5.91 1.79 -6.06
CA GLN A 94 7.07 2.67 -5.94
C GLN A 94 6.78 3.79 -4.95
N LEU A 95 7.83 4.30 -4.31
CA LEU A 95 7.80 5.50 -3.50
C LEU A 95 8.96 6.41 -3.89
N PHE A 96 8.64 7.65 -4.27
CA PHE A 96 9.59 8.73 -4.44
C PHE A 96 9.46 9.72 -3.28
N VAL A 97 10.58 10.18 -2.72
CA VAL A 97 10.64 11.18 -1.66
C VAL A 97 11.83 12.12 -1.91
N ASP A 98 11.63 13.42 -1.82
CA ASP A 98 12.67 14.45 -1.82
C ASP A 98 12.38 15.47 -0.70
N ASP A 99 12.99 16.66 -0.76
CA ASP A 99 12.69 17.74 0.18
C ASP A 99 11.32 18.42 -0.07
N GLY A 100 10.67 18.12 -1.19
CA GLY A 100 9.36 18.60 -1.59
C GLY A 100 9.30 20.06 -2.05
N HIS A 101 10.42 20.78 -2.16
CA HIS A 101 10.40 22.22 -2.48
C HIS A 101 11.57 22.74 -3.33
N SER A 102 12.70 22.05 -3.40
CA SER A 102 13.86 22.51 -4.18
C SER A 102 14.10 21.64 -5.42
N PHE A 103 15.11 22.00 -6.21
CA PHE A 103 15.57 21.21 -7.37
C PHE A 103 16.67 20.22 -7.01
N ASP A 104 16.95 20.00 -5.73
CA ASP A 104 18.04 19.15 -5.26
C ASP A 104 17.90 17.68 -5.70
N TYR A 105 16.69 17.22 -6.01
CA TYR A 105 16.47 15.90 -6.63
C TYR A 105 17.21 15.74 -7.97
N GLN A 106 17.47 16.82 -8.71
CA GLN A 106 18.28 16.80 -9.95
C GLN A 106 19.76 16.51 -9.67
N ASN A 107 20.20 16.79 -8.44
CA ASN A 107 21.54 16.47 -7.92
C ASN A 107 21.51 15.22 -7.03
N GLU A 108 20.62 14.27 -7.35
CA GLU A 108 20.52 12.97 -6.68
C GLU A 108 20.11 13.03 -5.20
N LYS A 109 19.54 14.14 -4.72
CA LYS A 109 19.03 14.25 -3.34
C LYS A 109 17.56 13.84 -3.26
N PHE A 110 17.30 12.57 -3.52
CA PHE A 110 15.97 11.97 -3.41
C PHE A 110 16.08 10.51 -2.99
N LEU A 111 14.97 9.92 -2.58
CA LEU A 111 14.80 8.49 -2.35
C LEU A 111 13.84 7.93 -3.39
N LEU A 112 14.24 6.84 -4.04
CA LEU A 112 13.34 6.02 -4.85
C LEU A 112 13.36 4.58 -4.34
N ARG A 113 12.20 4.05 -3.95
CA ARG A 113 12.04 2.68 -3.46
C ARG A 113 11.13 1.89 -4.38
N ASP A 114 11.56 0.69 -4.72
CA ASP A 114 10.74 -0.33 -5.37
C ASP A 114 10.22 -1.30 -4.31
N PHE A 115 8.91 -1.52 -4.34
CA PHE A 115 8.24 -2.51 -3.52
C PHE A 115 7.74 -3.65 -4.38
N ASN A 116 7.96 -4.88 -3.93
CA ASN A 116 7.45 -6.07 -4.60
C ASN A 116 6.96 -7.10 -3.58
N PHE A 117 5.76 -7.63 -3.82
CA PHE A 117 5.21 -8.80 -3.15
C PHE A 117 5.09 -9.94 -4.16
N ASN A 118 5.71 -11.08 -3.88
CA ASN A 118 5.62 -12.28 -4.70
C ASN A 118 6.00 -13.51 -3.87
N GLY A 119 5.21 -14.59 -3.94
CA GLY A 119 5.52 -15.85 -3.29
C GLY A 119 5.68 -15.72 -1.77
N ASN A 120 4.73 -15.02 -1.11
CA ASN A 120 4.74 -14.74 0.33
C ASN A 120 5.94 -13.93 0.85
N VAL A 121 6.66 -13.27 -0.06
CA VAL A 121 7.77 -12.38 0.27
C VAL A 121 7.44 -10.96 -0.18
N PHE A 122 7.38 -10.04 0.78
CA PHE A 122 7.49 -8.61 0.53
C PHE A 122 8.96 -8.21 0.48
N SER A 123 9.31 -7.26 -0.38
CA SER A 123 10.64 -6.66 -0.45
C SER A 123 10.55 -5.17 -0.72
N SER A 124 11.42 -4.41 -0.06
CA SER A 124 11.76 -3.03 -0.42
C SER A 124 13.21 -2.98 -0.85
N LYS A 125 13.46 -2.44 -2.05
CA LYS A 125 14.80 -2.24 -2.60
C LYS A 125 14.96 -0.83 -3.14
N ALA A 126 16.21 -0.38 -3.26
CA ALA A 126 16.50 0.85 -3.99
C ALA A 126 15.99 0.70 -5.44
N GLY A 127 15.24 1.70 -5.91
CA GLY A 127 14.81 1.75 -7.30
C GLY A 127 15.95 2.15 -8.22
N ASN A 128 15.67 2.19 -9.53
CA ASN A 128 16.66 2.63 -10.52
C ASN A 128 17.04 4.10 -10.31
N GLY A 129 18.31 4.35 -10.01
CA GLY A 129 18.88 5.68 -9.81
C GLY A 129 19.94 5.71 -8.72
N SER A 130 20.63 6.83 -8.61
CA SER A 130 21.70 7.11 -7.63
C SER A 130 21.23 7.97 -6.45
N GLY A 131 19.91 8.20 -6.35
CA GLY A 131 19.31 9.07 -5.34
C GLY A 131 19.66 8.67 -3.90
N GLN A 132 20.13 9.63 -3.10
CA GLN A 132 20.35 9.49 -1.67
C GLN A 132 19.63 10.59 -0.90
N LEU A 133 18.76 10.20 0.03
CA LEU A 133 18.09 11.10 0.95
C LEU A 133 18.20 10.54 2.37
N VAL A 134 18.66 11.37 3.29
CA VAL A 134 18.60 11.06 4.73
C VAL A 134 17.21 11.41 5.23
N THR A 135 16.49 10.43 5.77
CA THR A 135 15.14 10.61 6.33
C THR A 135 14.97 9.80 7.61
N LYS A 136 14.12 10.28 8.53
CA LYS A 136 13.71 9.53 9.73
C LYS A 136 12.41 8.76 9.52
N ALA A 137 11.77 8.92 8.36
CA ALA A 137 10.56 8.17 8.04
C ALA A 137 10.86 6.68 7.97
N TRP A 138 9.94 5.86 8.49
CA TRP A 138 10.11 4.42 8.64
C TRP A 138 8.83 3.68 8.27
N VAL A 139 8.90 2.36 8.11
CA VAL A 139 7.73 1.53 7.81
C VAL A 139 7.07 1.07 9.10
N GLU A 140 5.91 1.63 9.40
CA GLU A 140 5.13 1.30 10.60
C GLU A 140 4.25 0.08 10.41
N ARG A 141 3.76 -0.16 9.19
CA ARG A 141 2.77 -1.20 8.95
C ARG A 141 2.75 -1.67 7.51
N LEU A 142 2.60 -2.99 7.33
CA LEU A 142 2.20 -3.59 6.05
C LEU A 142 0.78 -4.11 6.19
N VAL A 143 -0.10 -3.75 5.25
CA VAL A 143 -1.48 -4.25 5.18
C VAL A 143 -1.63 -5.00 3.88
N ILE A 144 -1.68 -6.33 3.94
CA ILE A 144 -1.77 -7.20 2.76
C ILE A 144 -3.23 -7.60 2.59
N ILE A 145 -3.82 -7.15 1.48
CA ILE A 145 -5.23 -7.30 1.15
C ILE A 145 -5.39 -8.44 0.14
N GLY A 146 -6.34 -9.34 0.39
CA GLY A 146 -6.55 -10.53 -0.43
C GLY A 146 -5.62 -11.69 -0.07
N TYR A 147 -5.06 -11.72 1.14
CA TYR A 147 -4.20 -12.80 1.60
C TYR A 147 -5.04 -13.99 2.07
N GLY A 148 -5.07 -15.07 1.29
CA GLY A 148 -6.08 -16.13 1.43
C GLY A 148 -5.94 -17.04 2.65
N LYS A 149 -4.75 -17.09 3.28
CA LYS A 149 -4.43 -18.05 4.35
C LYS A 149 -3.85 -17.34 5.57
N LYS A 150 -4.27 -17.71 6.77
CA LYS A 150 -3.64 -17.23 8.01
C LYS A 150 -2.17 -17.68 8.09
N PRO A 151 -1.21 -16.77 8.28
CA PRO A 151 0.18 -17.15 8.53
C PRO A 151 0.36 -17.85 9.87
N SER A 152 1.37 -18.72 9.92
CA SER A 152 1.94 -19.31 11.12
C SER A 152 3.01 -18.40 11.75
N SER A 153 3.81 -17.74 10.92
CA SER A 153 4.85 -16.79 11.36
C SER A 153 5.13 -15.73 10.28
N VAL A 154 5.70 -14.61 10.73
CA VAL A 154 6.18 -13.54 9.85
C VAL A 154 7.57 -13.15 10.33
N ALA A 155 8.55 -13.14 9.43
CA ALA A 155 9.91 -12.76 9.77
C ALA A 155 10.41 -11.68 8.80
N MET A 156 11.13 -10.71 9.33
CA MET A 156 11.79 -9.68 8.54
C MET A 156 13.30 -9.90 8.54
N LYS A 157 13.91 -9.66 7.38
CA LYS A 157 15.35 -9.62 7.22
C LYS A 157 15.77 -8.24 6.74
N THR A 158 16.70 -7.63 7.46
CA THR A 158 17.29 -6.32 7.15
C THR A 158 18.79 -6.42 7.32
N GLY A 159 19.54 -6.26 6.22
CA GLY A 159 20.97 -6.57 6.18
C GLY A 159 21.23 -8.05 6.51
N GLY A 160 22.05 -8.31 7.54
CA GLY A 160 22.38 -9.65 8.02
C GLY A 160 21.47 -10.20 9.13
N ASN A 161 20.57 -9.38 9.67
CA ASN A 161 19.76 -9.74 10.83
C ASN A 161 18.36 -10.19 10.41
N THR A 162 17.82 -11.17 11.14
CA THR A 162 16.45 -11.66 10.99
C THR A 162 15.72 -11.50 12.32
N GLU A 163 14.50 -10.96 12.28
CA GLU A 163 13.63 -10.80 13.44
C GLU A 163 12.21 -11.28 13.16
N GLU A 164 11.52 -11.79 14.18
CA GLU A 164 10.12 -12.17 14.08
C GLU A 164 9.23 -10.94 14.29
N LEU A 165 8.22 -10.78 13.43
CA LEU A 165 7.27 -9.68 13.49
C LEU A 165 5.92 -10.12 14.03
N ARG A 166 5.29 -9.23 14.79
CA ARG A 166 3.89 -9.42 15.21
C ARG A 166 2.94 -9.12 14.06
N PHE A 167 1.90 -9.93 13.93
CA PHE A 167 0.86 -9.76 12.94
C PHE A 167 -0.53 -10.07 13.50
N SER A 168 -1.55 -9.56 12.82
CA SER A 168 -2.95 -9.94 12.99
C SER A 168 -3.54 -10.33 11.64
N TYR A 169 -4.55 -11.20 11.65
CA TYR A 169 -5.19 -11.69 10.43
C TYR A 169 -6.70 -11.68 10.59
N ASN A 170 -7.39 -11.01 9.67
CA ASN A 170 -8.84 -11.00 9.55
C ASN A 170 -9.23 -12.01 8.46
N ASP A 171 -9.78 -13.15 8.88
CA ASP A 171 -10.14 -14.22 7.93
C ASP A 171 -11.36 -13.88 7.07
N ASN A 172 -12.29 -13.07 7.57
CA ASN A 172 -13.47 -12.65 6.80
C ASN A 172 -13.09 -11.71 5.68
N ALA A 173 -12.23 -10.72 5.97
CA ALA A 173 -11.77 -9.75 4.99
C ALA A 173 -10.57 -10.25 4.15
N LYS A 174 -9.95 -11.38 4.54
CA LYS A 174 -8.69 -11.88 3.96
C LYS A 174 -7.59 -10.81 3.99
N VAL A 175 -7.42 -10.18 5.16
CA VAL A 175 -6.45 -9.10 5.39
C VAL A 175 -5.45 -9.51 6.45
N LEU A 176 -4.15 -9.48 6.08
CA LEU A 176 -3.02 -9.66 6.99
C LEU A 176 -2.41 -8.30 7.32
N THR A 177 -2.32 -7.96 8.60
CA THR A 177 -1.67 -6.74 9.07
C THR A 177 -0.40 -7.10 9.85
N ILE A 178 0.75 -6.63 9.36
CA ILE A 178 2.05 -6.80 10.02
C ILE A 178 2.41 -5.46 10.66
N GLY A 179 2.55 -5.47 11.98
CA GLY A 179 2.75 -4.27 12.79
C GLY A 179 4.22 -4.05 13.14
N ARG A 180 4.66 -2.79 13.06
CA ARG A 180 6.00 -2.31 13.43
C ARG A 180 7.16 -3.08 12.80
N PRO A 181 7.29 -3.16 11.46
CA PRO A 181 8.57 -3.52 10.85
C PRO A 181 9.72 -2.63 11.34
N GLY A 182 9.49 -1.34 11.63
CA GLY A 182 10.47 -0.51 12.34
C GLY A 182 11.65 -0.03 11.49
N VAL A 183 11.73 -0.45 10.23
CA VAL A 183 12.84 -0.15 9.32
C VAL A 183 12.69 1.23 8.70
N VAL A 184 13.77 2.01 8.68
CA VAL A 184 13.84 3.30 7.96
C VAL A 184 13.52 3.07 6.48
N ILE A 185 12.70 3.92 5.88
CA ILE A 185 12.13 3.70 4.54
C ILE A 185 13.19 3.62 3.43
N SER A 186 14.38 4.18 3.67
CA SER A 186 15.52 4.14 2.75
C SER A 186 16.28 2.83 2.76
N THR A 187 16.03 1.94 3.72
CA THR A 187 16.78 0.71 3.92
C THR A 187 16.18 -0.46 3.13
N ASP A 188 17.04 -1.32 2.58
CA ASP A 188 16.63 -2.57 1.96
C ASP A 188 16.23 -3.60 3.01
N PHE A 189 15.03 -4.18 2.86
CA PHE A 189 14.53 -5.23 3.73
C PHE A 189 13.55 -6.14 3.02
N THR A 190 13.38 -7.35 3.55
CA THR A 190 12.40 -8.33 3.09
C THR A 190 11.57 -8.83 4.25
N VAL A 191 10.29 -9.13 4.02
CA VAL A 191 9.41 -9.79 4.98
C VAL A 191 8.90 -11.08 4.36
N THR A 192 9.19 -12.21 5.01
CA THR A 192 8.76 -13.56 4.62
C THR A 192 7.61 -14.01 5.51
N ILE A 193 6.57 -14.56 4.89
CA ILE A 193 5.35 -15.02 5.55
C ILE A 193 5.23 -16.54 5.34
N ASN A 194 5.05 -17.30 6.42
CA ASN A 194 4.96 -18.77 6.40
C ASN A 194 3.60 -19.29 6.82
#